data_AF-W3RJ06-F1
#
_entry.id   AF-W3RJ06-F1
#
_cell.length_a   1.000
_cell.length_b   1.000
_cell.length_c   1.000
_cell.angle_alpha   90.00
_cell.angle_beta   90.00
_cell.angle_gamma   90.00
#
_symmetry.space_group_name_H-M   'P 1'
#
loop_
_entity.id
_entity.type
_entity.pdbx_description
1 polymer ?
#
loop_
_entity_poly.entity_id
_entity_poly.type
_entity_poly.pdbx_seq_one_letter_code
_entity_poly.pdbx_strand_id
1 'polypeptide(L)'
;MGRRQFPYVKRAQCLLAASVFVAIGSAEAAADNCARSREYLLGGLAGELSQAPDSYKQLFTICIAAAALSNVKDAFVLRDGGIGAIAKRDSVSATAATLSEFCQRFPRATLRFMNRAEQARGTSIGQLVQLSSGGATSCRKIMGLSDR
;
A
#
# COMPACT_ATOMS: atom_id res chain seq x y z
N MET A 1 -31.72 10.29 -43.51
CA MET A 1 -31.26 11.24 -44.53
C MET A 1 -31.63 12.65 -44.09
N GLY A 2 -30.72 13.62 -44.21
CA GLY A 2 -31.06 15.07 -44.20
C GLY A 2 -30.72 15.88 -42.93
N ARG A 3 -29.52 16.46 -42.91
CA ARG A 3 -29.07 17.52 -41.99
C ARG A 3 -29.81 18.84 -42.23
N ARG A 4 -29.87 19.73 -41.23
CA ARG A 4 -29.64 21.20 -41.28
C ARG A 4 -29.93 21.80 -39.87
N GLN A 5 -28.93 22.27 -39.10
CA GLN A 5 -28.25 23.58 -39.11
C GLN A 5 -28.90 24.61 -38.17
N PHE A 6 -28.21 24.92 -37.07
CA PHE A 6 -28.39 26.03 -36.10
C PHE A 6 -28.21 27.42 -36.79
N PRO A 7 -28.77 28.54 -36.28
CA PRO A 7 -28.06 29.32 -35.23
C PRO A 7 -28.93 30.12 -34.22
N TYR A 8 -28.42 30.16 -32.98
CA TYR A 8 -28.30 31.32 -32.05
C TYR A 8 -29.40 32.40 -32.00
N VAL A 9 -30.09 32.51 -30.85
CA VAL A 9 -30.07 33.74 -30.03
C VAL A 9 -30.56 33.52 -28.59
N LYS A 10 -29.65 33.77 -27.64
CA LYS A 10 -29.83 34.39 -26.32
C LYS A 10 -31.15 34.16 -25.58
N ARG A 11 -31.05 33.47 -24.45
CA ARG A 11 -31.36 34.05 -23.13
C ARG A 11 -30.68 33.23 -22.04
N ALA A 12 -29.64 33.82 -21.49
CA ALA A 12 -29.04 33.39 -20.23
C ALA A 12 -30.09 33.49 -19.13
N GLN A 13 -30.34 32.40 -18.43
CA GLN A 13 -30.85 32.48 -17.07
C GLN A 13 -30.25 31.36 -16.25
N CYS A 14 -29.44 31.81 -15.29
CA CYS A 14 -28.67 31.05 -14.33
C CYS A 14 -29.54 30.07 -13.55
N LEU A 15 -29.28 28.78 -13.69
CA LEU A 15 -29.39 27.84 -12.58
C LEU A 15 -28.10 27.01 -12.55
N LEU A 16 -27.22 27.44 -11.65
CA LEU A 16 -26.05 26.72 -11.20
C LEU A 16 -26.50 25.40 -10.56
N ALA A 17 -26.26 24.30 -11.26
CA ALA A 17 -26.14 22.98 -10.64
C ALA A 17 -24.83 22.37 -11.15
N ALA A 18 -23.73 22.87 -10.61
CA ALA A 18 -22.43 22.22 -10.74
C ALA A 18 -22.47 20.93 -9.91
N SER A 19 -22.99 19.85 -10.50
CA SER A 19 -22.82 18.50 -9.96
C SER A 19 -21.37 18.10 -10.16
N VAL A 20 -20.52 18.50 -9.21
CA VAL A 20 -19.16 17.99 -9.02
C VAL A 20 -19.31 16.53 -8.59
N PHE A 21 -19.27 15.61 -9.54
CA PHE A 21 -18.96 14.22 -9.24
C PHE A 21 -17.48 14.17 -8.84
N VAL A 22 -17.21 14.19 -7.53
CA VAL A 22 -15.91 13.84 -6.98
C VAL A 22 -15.67 12.38 -7.33
N ALA A 23 -14.83 12.13 -8.35
CA ALA A 23 -14.24 10.83 -8.56
C ALA A 23 -13.26 10.58 -7.41
N ILE A 24 -13.74 9.93 -6.36
CA ILE A 24 -12.89 9.47 -5.26
C ILE A 24 -12.05 8.31 -5.84
N GLY A 25 -10.79 8.61 -6.11
CA GLY A 25 -9.84 7.65 -6.66
C GLY A 25 -9.65 6.48 -5.69
N SER A 26 -9.74 5.26 -6.20
CA SER A 26 -9.61 4.01 -5.45
C SER A 26 -8.17 3.69 -4.98
N ALA A 27 -7.41 4.71 -4.55
CA ALA A 27 -6.08 4.57 -3.97
C ALA A 27 -6.09 4.54 -2.42
N GLU A 28 -7.22 4.84 -1.79
CA GLU A 28 -7.29 5.04 -0.34
C GLU A 28 -7.22 3.73 0.46
N ALA A 29 -7.69 2.60 -0.08
CA ALA A 29 -7.75 1.35 0.67
C ALA A 29 -6.36 0.82 1.09
N ALA A 30 -5.34 1.01 0.26
CA ALA A 30 -3.99 0.54 0.56
C ALA A 30 -3.23 1.47 1.53
N ALA A 31 -3.56 2.77 1.54
CA ALA A 31 -3.05 3.71 2.53
C ALA A 31 -3.77 3.57 3.89
N ASP A 32 -5.07 3.23 3.87
CA ASP A 32 -5.91 2.99 5.05
C ASP A 32 -5.33 1.88 5.93
N ASN A 33 -4.85 0.79 5.34
CA ASN A 33 -4.28 -0.32 6.09
C ASN A 33 -2.91 -0.03 6.70
N CYS A 34 -2.04 0.73 6.02
CA CYS A 34 -0.81 1.25 6.62
C CYS A 34 -1.12 2.16 7.83
N ALA A 35 -2.17 2.98 7.75
CA ALA A 35 -2.61 3.83 8.85
C ALA A 35 -3.21 3.02 10.01
N ARG A 36 -4.04 2.01 9.72
CA ARG A 36 -4.58 1.12 10.75
C ARG A 36 -3.49 0.29 11.42
N SER A 37 -2.50 -0.22 10.68
CA SER A 37 -1.33 -0.89 11.27
C SER A 37 -0.60 0.02 12.27
N ARG A 38 -0.53 1.33 11.99
CA ARG A 38 0.05 2.31 12.92
C ARG A 38 -0.72 2.41 14.22
N GLU A 39 -2.04 2.48 14.16
CA GLU A 39 -2.88 2.53 15.36
C GLU A 39 -2.75 1.25 16.19
N TYR A 40 -2.68 0.09 15.53
CA TYR A 40 -2.47 -1.18 16.22
C TYR A 40 -1.08 -1.29 16.86
N LEU A 41 -0.04 -0.86 16.16
CA LEU A 41 1.35 -0.94 16.65
C LEU A 41 1.64 0.08 17.74
N LEU A 42 1.31 1.35 17.50
CA LEU A 42 1.62 2.45 18.41
C LEU A 42 0.57 2.63 19.51
N GLY A 43 -0.64 2.11 19.33
CA GLY A 43 -1.68 2.07 20.36
C GLY A 43 -1.50 0.94 21.37
N GLY A 44 -0.41 0.16 21.29
CA GLY A 44 -0.08 -0.92 22.24
C GLY A 44 -0.83 -2.23 22.02
N LEU A 45 -1.69 -2.32 21.00
CA LEU A 45 -2.50 -3.51 20.70
C LEU A 45 -1.68 -4.66 20.08
N ALA A 46 -0.52 -4.35 19.51
CA ALA A 46 0.39 -5.35 18.93
C ALA A 46 1.30 -6.03 19.97
N GLY A 47 1.27 -5.60 21.24
CA GLY A 47 2.21 -6.03 22.27
C GLY A 47 3.58 -5.35 22.15
N GLU A 48 4.62 -6.00 22.65
CA GLU A 48 5.99 -5.45 22.62
C GLU A 48 6.50 -5.33 21.17
N LEU A 49 6.95 -4.12 20.83
CA LEU A 49 7.47 -3.80 19.50
C LEU A 49 8.94 -4.19 19.41
N SER A 50 9.33 -4.82 18.29
CA SER A 50 10.73 -5.24 18.08
C SER A 50 11.71 -4.08 17.84
N GLN A 51 11.21 -2.86 17.63
CA GLN A 51 11.99 -1.66 17.34
C GLN A 51 11.42 -0.47 18.09
N ALA A 52 12.23 0.59 18.24
CA ALA A 52 11.78 1.83 18.84
C ALA A 52 10.61 2.47 18.05
N PRO A 53 9.66 3.15 18.71
CA PRO A 53 8.50 3.77 18.06
C PRO A 53 8.85 4.75 16.92
N ASP A 54 9.99 5.45 17.03
CA ASP A 54 10.47 6.35 15.98
C ASP A 54 10.89 5.62 14.70
N SER A 55 11.42 4.39 14.80
CA SER A 55 11.75 3.56 13.64
C SER A 55 10.49 3.20 12.84
N TYR A 56 9.35 3.05 13.51
CA TYR A 56 8.07 2.78 12.85
C TYR A 56 7.54 3.96 12.05
N LYS A 57 7.82 5.21 12.44
CA LYS A 57 7.40 6.40 11.67
C LYS A 57 7.90 6.33 10.23
N GLN A 58 9.16 5.97 10.04
CA GLN A 58 9.73 5.80 8.71
C GLN A 58 9.09 4.61 7.96
N LEU A 59 8.83 3.50 8.67
CA LEU A 59 8.18 2.33 8.08
C LEU A 59 6.76 2.63 7.58
N PHE A 60 5.98 3.47 8.27
CA PHE A 60 4.65 3.87 7.79
C PHE A 60 4.73 4.67 6.49
N THR A 61 5.69 5.60 6.37
CA THR A 61 5.92 6.32 5.12
C THR A 61 6.30 5.39 3.98
N ILE A 62 7.16 4.40 4.26
CA ILE A 62 7.55 3.39 3.26
C ILE A 62 6.37 2.49 2.91
N CYS A 63 5.51 2.13 3.88
CA CYS A 63 4.30 1.34 3.66
C CYS A 63 3.35 2.03 2.68
N ILE A 64 3.08 3.32 2.88
CA ILE A 64 2.23 4.11 1.99
C ILE A 64 2.83 4.17 0.57
N ALA A 65 4.15 4.31 0.46
CA ALA A 65 4.80 4.28 -0.84
C ALA A 65 4.77 2.88 -1.50
N ALA A 66 4.90 1.81 -0.70
CA ALA A 66 4.79 0.43 -1.18
C ALA A 66 3.37 0.10 -1.66
N ALA A 67 2.35 0.59 -0.96
CA ALA A 67 0.94 0.50 -1.34
C ALA A 67 0.66 1.13 -2.72
N ALA A 68 1.43 2.14 -3.12
CA ALA A 68 1.32 2.78 -4.43
C ALA A 68 1.97 1.99 -5.59
N LEU A 69 2.69 0.90 -5.31
CA LEU A 69 3.31 0.08 -6.34
C LEU A 69 2.26 -0.63 -7.20
N SER A 70 2.54 -0.75 -8.49
CA SER A 70 1.58 -1.22 -9.50
C SER A 70 0.99 -2.60 -9.20
N ASN A 71 1.81 -3.56 -8.74
CA ASN A 71 1.38 -4.91 -8.37
C ASN A 71 0.98 -5.07 -6.89
N VAL A 72 0.91 -4.00 -6.11
CA VAL A 72 0.47 -4.06 -4.71
C VAL A 72 -1.02 -3.74 -4.65
N LYS A 73 -1.79 -4.69 -4.09
CA LYS A 73 -3.21 -4.51 -3.78
C LYS A 73 -3.37 -3.79 -2.45
N ASP A 74 -2.54 -4.18 -1.48
CA ASP A 74 -2.64 -3.72 -0.10
C ASP A 74 -1.30 -3.84 0.62
N ALA A 75 -1.06 -3.01 1.64
CA ALA A 75 0.17 -3.04 2.41
C ALA A 75 -0.06 -2.74 3.90
N PHE A 76 0.80 -3.31 4.74
CA PHE A 76 0.70 -3.28 6.20
C PHE A 76 2.10 -3.21 6.81
N VAL A 77 2.24 -2.55 7.95
CA VAL A 77 3.48 -2.61 8.74
C VAL A 77 3.37 -3.77 9.73
N LEU A 78 4.40 -4.61 9.76
CA LEU A 78 4.48 -5.78 10.61
C LEU A 78 5.17 -5.44 11.95
N ARG A 79 4.86 -6.21 13.00
CA ARG A 79 5.39 -6.00 14.38
C ARG A 79 6.89 -6.20 14.50
N ASP A 80 7.52 -6.86 13.54
CA ASP A 80 8.97 -7.03 13.51
C ASP A 80 9.69 -5.94 12.69
N GLY A 81 8.97 -4.93 12.20
CA GLY A 81 9.54 -3.78 11.51
C GLY A 81 9.72 -3.98 10.00
N GLY A 82 9.08 -4.99 9.40
CA GLY A 82 8.97 -5.14 7.95
C GLY A 82 7.62 -4.67 7.40
N ILE A 83 7.49 -4.71 6.07
CA ILE A 83 6.28 -4.35 5.35
C ILE A 83 5.71 -5.61 4.72
N GLY A 84 4.48 -5.95 5.11
CA GLY A 84 3.69 -6.98 4.46
C GLY A 84 2.89 -6.38 3.32
N ALA A 85 2.89 -7.02 2.16
CA ALA A 85 2.09 -6.59 1.01
C ALA A 85 1.28 -7.75 0.42
N ILE A 86 0.08 -7.45 -0.03
CA ILE A 86 -0.76 -8.36 -0.80
C ILE A 86 -0.59 -8.01 -2.27
N ALA A 87 -0.11 -8.96 -3.07
CA ALA A 87 0.05 -8.76 -4.50
C ALA A 87 -1.31 -8.79 -5.23
N LYS A 88 -1.48 -7.96 -6.26
CA LYS A 88 -2.58 -8.08 -7.22
C LYS A 88 -2.41 -9.33 -8.08
N ARG A 89 -1.17 -9.62 -8.48
CA ARG A 89 -0.77 -10.83 -9.22
C ARG A 89 0.36 -11.52 -8.45
N ASP A 90 0.08 -12.74 -8.00
CA ASP A 90 0.99 -13.56 -7.20
C ASP A 90 1.94 -14.42 -8.06
N SER A 91 2.28 -13.97 -9.27
CA SER A 91 3.28 -14.66 -10.09
C SER A 91 4.69 -14.25 -9.66
N VAL A 92 5.63 -15.19 -9.67
CA VAL A 92 7.05 -14.95 -9.29
C VAL A 92 7.64 -13.76 -10.05
N SER A 93 7.34 -13.63 -11.34
CA SER A 93 7.81 -12.52 -12.17
C SER A 93 7.26 -11.16 -11.71
N ALA A 94 5.98 -11.09 -11.35
CA ALA A 94 5.33 -9.85 -10.97
C ALA A 94 5.73 -9.42 -9.56
N THR A 95 5.85 -10.36 -8.62
CA THR A 95 6.32 -10.08 -7.27
C THR A 95 7.80 -9.74 -7.25
N ALA A 96 8.64 -10.42 -8.05
CA ALA A 96 10.06 -10.09 -8.18
C ALA A 96 10.26 -8.68 -8.76
N ALA A 97 9.55 -8.31 -9.83
CA ALA A 97 9.66 -6.97 -10.42
C ALA A 97 9.30 -5.88 -9.41
N THR A 98 8.20 -6.06 -8.67
CA THR A 98 7.77 -5.11 -7.63
C THR A 98 8.72 -5.09 -6.43
N LEU A 99 9.27 -6.25 -6.03
CA LEU A 99 10.28 -6.33 -4.98
C LEU A 99 11.56 -5.60 -5.40
N SER A 100 12.00 -5.76 -6.65
CA SER A 100 13.15 -5.02 -7.20
C SER A 100 12.91 -3.52 -7.21
N GLU A 101 11.75 -3.06 -7.68
CA GLU A 101 11.37 -1.64 -7.66
C GLU A 101 11.36 -1.09 -6.22
N PHE A 102 10.74 -1.82 -5.30
CA PHE A 102 10.70 -1.47 -3.89
C PHE A 102 12.12 -1.36 -3.30
N CYS A 103 12.98 -2.34 -3.54
CA CYS A 103 14.34 -2.37 -2.99
C CYS A 103 15.24 -1.28 -3.56
N GLN A 104 15.06 -0.91 -4.84
CA GLN A 104 15.75 0.25 -5.42
C GLN A 104 15.38 1.55 -4.73
N ARG A 105 14.10 1.70 -4.33
CA ARG A 105 13.59 2.90 -3.67
C ARG A 105 13.86 2.92 -2.16
N PHE A 106 13.87 1.74 -1.53
CA PHE A 106 13.98 1.57 -0.07
C PHE A 106 15.00 0.48 0.28
N PRO A 107 16.31 0.76 0.13
CA PRO A 107 17.36 -0.26 0.22
C PRO A 107 17.54 -0.89 1.61
N ARG A 108 17.07 -0.20 2.66
CA ARG A 108 17.13 -0.66 4.05
C ARG A 108 15.84 -1.26 4.59
N ALA A 109 14.77 -1.26 3.78
CA ALA A 109 13.49 -1.81 4.18
C ALA A 109 13.38 -3.29 3.78
N THR A 110 12.41 -3.97 4.37
CA THR A 110 12.07 -5.35 4.05
C THR A 110 10.62 -5.40 3.58
N LEU A 111 10.39 -5.93 2.38
CA LEU A 111 9.06 -6.17 1.84
C LEU A 111 8.82 -7.68 1.75
N ARG A 112 7.69 -8.13 2.29
CA ARG A 112 7.23 -9.51 2.23
C ARG A 112 5.88 -9.56 1.51
N PHE A 113 5.79 -10.35 0.45
CA PHE A 113 4.49 -10.69 -0.13
C PHE A 113 3.80 -11.78 0.70
N MET A 114 2.55 -11.52 1.06
CA MET A 114 1.72 -12.48 1.81
C MET A 114 1.12 -13.52 0.88
N ASN A 115 1.32 -14.79 1.21
CA ASN A 115 0.73 -15.90 0.46
C ASN A 115 -0.77 -16.06 0.77
N ARG A 116 -1.49 -16.87 -0.01
CA ARG A 116 -2.93 -17.07 0.16
C ARG A 116 -3.31 -17.62 1.54
N ALA A 117 -2.48 -18.46 2.15
CA ALA A 117 -2.75 -19.02 3.47
C ALA A 117 -2.63 -17.95 4.57
N GLU A 118 -1.69 -17.02 4.42
CA GLU A 118 -1.52 -15.86 5.32
C GLU A 118 -2.67 -14.87 5.17
N GLN A 119 -3.10 -14.61 3.93
CA GLN A 119 -4.29 -13.77 3.67
C GLN A 119 -5.56 -14.41 4.23
N ALA A 120 -5.71 -15.73 4.12
CA ALA A 120 -6.86 -16.45 4.68
C ALA A 120 -6.84 -16.53 6.23
N ARG A 121 -5.66 -16.45 6.85
CA ARG A 121 -5.49 -16.41 8.31
C ARG A 121 -5.60 -15.00 8.88
N GLY A 122 -5.22 -13.98 8.10
CA GLY A 122 -5.23 -12.57 8.47
C GLY A 122 -6.57 -11.90 8.14
N THR A 123 -7.63 -12.29 8.85
CA THR A 123 -8.97 -11.68 8.66
C THR A 123 -9.07 -10.29 9.31
N SER A 124 -8.21 -10.01 10.29
CA SER A 124 -8.15 -8.76 11.04
C SER A 124 -6.74 -8.18 11.05
N ILE A 125 -6.61 -6.86 11.05
CA ILE A 125 -5.31 -6.15 11.01
C ILE A 125 -4.40 -6.55 12.16
N GLY A 126 -4.94 -6.76 13.36
CA GLY A 126 -4.16 -7.27 14.49
C GLY A 126 -3.49 -8.62 14.23
N GLN A 127 -4.09 -9.51 13.43
CA GLN A 127 -3.48 -10.79 13.05
C GLN A 127 -2.46 -10.63 11.91
N LEU A 128 -2.72 -9.72 10.97
CA LEU A 128 -1.79 -9.41 9.87
C LEU A 128 -0.51 -8.77 10.40
N VAL A 129 -0.62 -7.83 11.34
CA VAL A 129 0.51 -7.14 11.97
C VAL A 129 1.37 -8.10 12.79
N GLN A 130 0.80 -9.18 13.34
CA GLN A 130 1.53 -10.21 14.08
C GLN A 130 2.32 -11.18 13.20
N LEU A 131 2.12 -11.17 11.87
CA LEU A 131 2.91 -11.99 10.97
C LEU A 131 4.37 -11.52 11.00
N SER A 132 5.30 -12.44 11.25
CA SER A 132 6.72 -12.14 11.18
C SER A 132 7.15 -11.93 9.73
N SER A 133 7.91 -10.87 9.48
CA SER A 133 8.74 -10.69 8.28
C SER A 133 9.92 -11.66 8.22
N GLY A 134 10.15 -12.49 9.25
CA GLY A 134 11.31 -13.40 9.42
C GLY A 134 11.58 -14.46 8.34
N GLY A 135 10.81 -14.50 7.24
CA GLY A 135 11.13 -15.27 6.03
C GLY A 135 11.48 -14.41 4.81
N ALA A 136 11.42 -13.08 4.93
CA ALA A 136 11.67 -12.15 3.85
C ALA A 136 13.15 -11.75 3.83
N THR A 137 13.79 -12.02 2.69
CA THR A 137 15.16 -11.60 2.41
C THR A 137 15.22 -10.06 2.40
N SER A 138 16.15 -9.47 3.17
CA SER A 138 16.35 -8.01 3.19
C SER A 138 16.67 -7.49 1.79
N CYS A 139 16.25 -6.25 1.47
CA CYS A 139 16.55 -5.64 0.19
C CYS A 139 18.06 -5.56 -0.09
N ARG A 140 18.88 -5.36 0.97
CA ARG A 140 20.34 -5.46 0.87
C ARG A 140 20.80 -6.81 0.32
N LYS A 141 20.29 -7.91 0.88
CA LYS A 141 20.62 -9.27 0.45
C LYS A 141 20.10 -9.58 -0.97
N ILE A 142 18.98 -9.00 -1.39
CA ILE A 142 18.45 -9.13 -2.77
C ILE A 142 19.30 -8.33 -3.78
N MET A 143 19.77 -7.14 -3.40
CA MET A 143 20.61 -6.30 -4.26
C MET A 143 22.09 -6.69 -4.26
N GLY A 144 22.47 -7.76 -3.55
CA GLY A 144 23.87 -8.20 -3.43
C GLY A 144 24.74 -7.26 -2.56
N LEU A 145 24.13 -6.41 -1.75
CA LEU A 145 24.83 -5.57 -0.78
C LEU A 145 25.02 -6.37 0.52
N SER A 146 26.27 -6.54 0.96
CA SER A 146 26.59 -7.24 2.21
C SER A 146 25.89 -6.60 3.41
N ASP A 147 25.18 -7.42 4.19
CA ASP A 147 24.63 -7.07 5.51
C ASP A 147 25.81 -7.05 6.51
N ARG A 148 26.55 -5.94 6.54
CA ARG A 148 27.55 -5.61 7.57
C ARG A 148 27.12 -4.37 8.32
#